data_AF-A0AAU1FHW0-F1
#
_entry.id   AF-A0AAU1FHW0-F1
#
_cell.length_a   1.000
_cell.length_b   1.000
_cell.length_c   1.000
_cell.angle_alpha   90.00
_cell.angle_beta   90.00
_cell.angle_gamma   90.00
#
_symmetry.space_group_name_H-M   'P 1'
#
loop_
_entity.id
_entity.type
_entity.pdbx_description
1 polymer ?
#
loop_
_entity_poly.entity_id
_entity_poly.type
_entity_poly.pdbx_seq_one_letter_code
_entity_poly.pdbx_strand_id
1 'polypeptide(L)'
;MSDLKKEAASLHKAASGLRKVGHHTAKPLQEFKAESDDLGALGKLGSLLGATEDIREGMHTLAKLTKQLDEEWQAEAKLMGDVSDAFDLLDILLAAAAQAKKG
;
A
#
# COMPACT_ATOMS: atom_id res chain seq x y z
N MET A 1 6.39 -17.27 24.78
CA MET A 1 5.86 -16.10 24.07
C MET A 1 4.40 -16.41 23.78
N SER A 2 3.45 -15.59 24.24
CA SER A 2 2.02 -15.81 23.98
C SER A 2 1.74 -15.80 22.48
N ASP A 3 0.66 -16.45 22.06
CA ASP A 3 0.29 -16.49 20.64
C ASP A 3 -0.08 -15.09 20.11
N LEU A 4 -0.70 -14.25 20.95
CA LEU A 4 -0.96 -12.83 20.68
C LEU A 4 0.29 -12.04 20.28
N LYS A 5 1.41 -12.26 20.97
CA LYS A 5 2.67 -11.57 20.68
C LYS A 5 3.28 -12.00 19.34
N LYS A 6 3.07 -13.26 18.92
CA LYS A 6 3.50 -13.73 17.58
C LYS A 6 2.63 -13.13 16.49
N GLU A 7 1.33 -13.01 16.75
CA GLU A 7 0.35 -12.42 15.84
C GLU A 7 0.64 -10.92 15.65
N ALA A 8 0.88 -10.17 16.74
CA ALA A 8 1.31 -8.77 16.70
C ALA A 8 2.57 -8.59 15.84
N ALA A 9 3.63 -9.36 16.10
CA ALA A 9 4.86 -9.29 15.31
C ALA A 9 4.64 -9.60 13.82
N SER A 10 3.73 -10.52 13.50
CA SER A 10 3.39 -10.87 12.12
C SER A 10 2.63 -9.75 11.42
N LEU A 11 1.66 -9.13 12.10
CA LEU A 11 0.91 -7.97 11.60
C LEU A 11 1.83 -6.76 11.39
N HIS A 12 2.73 -6.49 12.34
CA HIS A 12 3.69 -5.40 12.21
C HIS A 12 4.63 -5.61 11.00
N LYS A 13 5.05 -6.85 10.75
CA LYS A 13 5.85 -7.21 9.57
C LYS A 13 5.06 -7.02 8.27
N ALA A 14 3.80 -7.44 8.23
CA ALA A 14 2.92 -7.26 7.08
C ALA A 14 2.69 -5.76 6.78
N ALA A 15 2.38 -4.97 7.80
CA ALA A 15 2.24 -3.51 7.70
C ALA A 15 3.50 -2.85 7.15
N SER A 16 4.68 -3.24 7.63
CA SER A 16 5.96 -2.74 7.11
C SER A 16 6.19 -3.11 5.64
N GLY A 17 5.80 -4.33 5.25
CA GLY A 17 5.83 -4.78 3.86
C GLY A 17 4.96 -3.92 2.95
N LEU A 18 3.70 -3.69 3.33
CA LEU A 18 2.75 -2.87 2.57
C LEU A 18 3.23 -1.42 2.40
N ARG A 19 3.77 -0.79 3.45
CA ARG A 19 4.34 0.57 3.36
C ARG A 19 5.47 0.67 2.34
N LYS A 20 6.26 -0.39 2.17
CA LYS A 20 7.35 -0.41 1.18
C LYS A 20 6.85 -0.52 -0.25
N VAL A 21 5.66 -1.07 -0.49
CA VAL A 21 5.12 -1.20 -1.85
C VAL A 21 5.02 0.17 -2.53
N GLY A 22 4.53 1.19 -1.82
CA GLY A 22 4.48 2.56 -2.33
C GLY A 22 5.84 3.13 -2.74
N HIS A 23 6.90 2.81 -2.01
CA HIS A 23 8.26 3.20 -2.39
C HIS A 23 8.75 2.52 -3.68
N HIS A 24 8.31 1.29 -3.94
CA HIS A 24 8.66 0.55 -5.15
C HIS A 24 7.85 0.97 -6.37
N THR A 25 6.62 1.47 -6.18
CA THR A 25 5.73 1.87 -7.29
C THR A 25 5.80 3.35 -7.64
N ALA A 26 6.24 4.23 -6.73
CA ALA A 26 6.24 5.67 -6.93
C ALA A 26 7.04 6.13 -8.16
N LYS A 27 8.30 5.69 -8.30
CA LYS A 27 9.16 6.08 -9.42
C LYS A 27 8.66 5.50 -10.76
N PRO A 28 8.39 4.19 -10.88
CA PRO A 28 7.80 3.63 -12.10
C PRO A 28 6.50 4.32 -12.51
N LEU A 29 5.64 4.67 -11.54
CA LEU A 29 4.38 5.37 -11.81
C LEU A 29 4.61 6.79 -12.35
N GLN A 30 5.63 7.49 -11.86
CA GLN A 30 6.01 8.81 -12.36
C GLN A 30 6.53 8.73 -13.80
N GLU A 31 7.43 7.79 -14.09
CA GLU A 31 7.97 7.55 -15.42
C GLU A 31 6.86 7.19 -16.41
N PHE A 32 5.98 6.26 -16.03
CA PHE A 32 4.83 5.86 -16.84
C PHE A 32 3.86 7.00 -17.17
N LYS A 33 3.64 7.93 -16.21
CA LYS A 33 2.83 9.14 -16.48
C LYS A 33 3.52 10.07 -17.48
N ALA A 34 4.83 10.30 -17.33
CA ALA A 34 5.58 11.13 -18.26
C ALA A 34 5.53 10.57 -19.69
N GLU A 35 5.69 9.25 -19.86
CA GLU A 35 5.55 8.59 -21.15
C GLU A 35 4.14 8.74 -21.75
N SER A 36 3.10 8.70 -20.92
CA SER A 36 1.71 8.92 -21.38
C SER A 36 1.47 10.34 -21.89
N ASP A 37 2.12 11.34 -21.29
CA ASP A 37 2.03 12.73 -21.71
C ASP A 37 2.80 12.96 -23.03
N ASP A 38 3.95 12.31 -23.19
CA ASP A 38 4.75 12.33 -24.43
C ASP A 38 4.00 11.70 -25.63
N LEU A 39 3.24 10.63 -25.40
CA LEU A 39 2.34 10.07 -26.42
C LEU A 39 1.29 11.09 -26.88
N GLY A 40 0.75 11.89 -25.97
CA GLY A 40 -0.15 13.00 -26.33
C GLY A 40 0.52 14.07 -27.18
N ALA A 41 1.83 14.27 -27.04
CA ALA A 41 2.60 15.18 -27.90
C ALA A 41 2.80 14.59 -29.32
N LEU A 42 3.09 13.28 -29.40
CA LEU A 42 3.29 12.55 -30.67
C LEU A 42 1.99 12.32 -31.44
N GLY A 43 0.87 12.14 -30.73
CA GLY A 43 -0.46 11.94 -31.31
C GLY A 43 -0.86 13.03 -32.30
N LYS A 44 -0.34 14.26 -32.17
CA LYS A 44 -0.68 15.41 -33.02
C LYS A 44 -0.36 15.27 -34.54
N LEU A 45 0.14 14.13 -35.02
CA LEU A 45 0.74 13.93 -36.35
C LEU A 45 -0.01 13.07 -37.39
N GLY A 46 -1.30 12.71 -37.23
CA GLY A 46 -2.09 12.05 -38.32
C GLY A 46 -2.62 10.67 -37.93
N SER A 47 -2.91 9.75 -38.88
CA SER A 47 -3.73 8.51 -38.72
C SER A 47 -3.38 7.55 -37.56
N LEU A 48 -2.25 7.73 -36.87
CA LEU A 48 -1.90 7.10 -35.59
C LEU A 48 -2.62 7.74 -34.37
N LEU A 49 -3.36 8.84 -34.58
CA LEU A 49 -4.09 9.65 -33.60
C LEU A 49 -5.01 8.81 -32.70
N GLY A 50 -5.92 8.03 -33.30
CA GLY A 50 -6.92 7.27 -32.54
C GLY A 50 -6.30 6.24 -31.60
N ALA A 51 -5.40 5.42 -32.12
CA ALA A 51 -4.70 4.42 -31.32
C ALA A 51 -3.80 5.05 -30.23
N THR A 52 -3.18 6.20 -30.51
CA THR A 52 -2.31 6.88 -29.55
C THR A 52 -3.12 7.51 -28.41
N GLU A 53 -4.27 8.10 -28.70
CA GLU A 53 -5.17 8.65 -27.68
C GLU A 53 -5.78 7.54 -26.80
N ASP A 54 -6.23 6.42 -27.40
CA ASP A 54 -6.75 5.27 -26.65
C ASP A 54 -5.69 4.67 -25.71
N ILE A 55 -4.44 4.54 -26.19
CA ILE A 55 -3.31 4.08 -25.38
C ILE A 55 -3.05 5.06 -24.23
N ARG A 56 -3.05 6.37 -24.51
CA ARG A 56 -2.83 7.40 -23.49
C ARG A 56 -3.91 7.38 -22.42
N GLU A 57 -5.18 7.27 -22.79
CA GLU A 57 -6.28 7.17 -21.82
C GLU A 57 -6.15 5.91 -20.97
N GLY A 58 -5.77 4.78 -21.57
CA GLY A 58 -5.46 3.54 -20.86
C GLY A 58 -4.32 3.73 -19.87
N MET A 59 -3.23 4.39 -20.26
CA MET A 59 -2.09 4.69 -19.38
C MET A 59 -2.49 5.62 -18.23
N HIS A 60 -3.24 6.69 -18.48
CA HIS A 60 -3.75 7.56 -17.40
C HIS A 60 -4.65 6.80 -16.42
N THR A 61 -5.52 5.92 -16.94
CA THR A 61 -6.40 5.08 -16.12
C THR A 61 -5.60 4.14 -15.22
N LEU A 62 -4.63 3.41 -15.79
CA LEU A 62 -3.73 2.54 -15.03
C LEU A 62 -2.96 3.33 -13.98
N ALA A 63 -2.45 4.51 -14.33
CA ALA A 63 -1.70 5.34 -13.41
C ALA A 63 -2.56 5.87 -12.24
N LYS A 64 -3.84 6.14 -12.49
CA LYS A 64 -4.81 6.50 -11.44
C LYS A 64 -5.10 5.30 -10.54
N LEU A 65 -5.36 4.12 -11.11
CA LEU A 65 -5.61 2.89 -10.36
C LEU A 65 -4.42 2.50 -9.47
N THR A 66 -3.19 2.60 -9.98
CA THR A 66 -1.99 2.33 -9.18
C THR A 66 -1.87 3.29 -7.99
N LYS A 67 -2.23 4.57 -8.17
CA LYS A 67 -2.24 5.52 -7.05
C LYS A 67 -3.30 5.16 -6.00
N GLN A 68 -4.50 4.76 -6.44
CA GLN A 68 -5.55 4.31 -5.51
C GLN A 68 -5.13 3.04 -4.75
N LEU A 69 -4.45 2.10 -5.41
CA LEU A 69 -3.88 0.92 -4.75
C LEU A 69 -2.84 1.30 -3.70
N ASP A 70 -2.00 2.31 -3.96
CA ASP A 70 -1.06 2.81 -2.95
C ASP A 70 -1.78 3.38 -1.71
N GLU A 71 -2.83 4.16 -1.92
CA GLU A 71 -3.67 4.69 -0.83
C GLU A 71 -4.31 3.56 0.01
N GLU A 72 -4.82 2.51 -0.64
CA GLU A 72 -5.35 1.31 0.02
C GLU A 72 -4.27 0.54 0.79
N TRP A 73 -3.06 0.36 0.22
CA TRP A 73 -1.96 -0.30 0.94
C TRP A 73 -1.51 0.49 2.17
N GLN A 74 -1.51 1.82 2.12
CA GLN A 74 -1.19 2.65 3.28
C GLN A 74 -2.28 2.53 4.36
N ALA A 75 -3.55 2.51 3.97
CA ALA A 75 -4.68 2.34 4.88
C ALA A 75 -4.63 0.96 5.57
N GLU A 76 -4.43 -0.10 4.80
CA GLU A 76 -4.30 -1.47 5.31
C GLU A 76 -3.08 -1.61 6.23
N ALA A 77 -1.93 -1.03 5.85
CA ALA A 77 -0.74 -1.04 6.69
C ALA A 77 -0.96 -0.31 8.03
N LYS A 78 -1.74 0.78 8.03
CA LYS A 78 -2.13 1.47 9.25
C LYS A 78 -3.02 0.58 10.12
N LEU A 79 -4.08 0.01 9.53
CA LEU A 79 -5.00 -0.88 10.24
C LEU A 79 -4.27 -2.08 10.88
N MET A 80 -3.39 -2.74 10.12
CA MET A 80 -2.56 -3.84 10.64
C MET A 80 -1.65 -3.40 11.79
N GLY A 81 -1.11 -2.18 11.75
CA GLY A 81 -0.36 -1.59 12.85
C GLY A 81 -1.22 -1.39 14.09
N ASP A 82 -2.40 -0.79 13.94
CA ASP A 82 -3.34 -0.53 15.04
C ASP A 82 -3.79 -1.85 15.71
N VAL A 83 -4.03 -2.92 14.92
CA VAL A 83 -4.37 -4.25 15.45
C VAL A 83 -3.17 -4.89 16.17
N SER A 84 -1.95 -4.74 15.64
CA SER A 84 -0.74 -5.21 16.31
C SER A 84 -0.57 -4.56 17.68
N ASP A 85 -0.73 -3.24 17.77
CA ASP A 85 -0.59 -2.48 19.01
C ASP A 85 -1.65 -2.91 20.04
N ALA A 86 -2.88 -3.17 19.58
CA ALA A 86 -3.95 -3.70 20.43
C ALA A 86 -3.63 -5.10 20.98
N PHE A 87 -3.01 -5.98 20.17
CA PHE A 87 -2.61 -7.32 20.62
C PHE A 87 -1.48 -7.27 21.65
N ASP A 88 -0.49 -6.38 21.46
CA ASP A 88 0.56 -6.16 22.45
C ASP A 88 -0.03 -5.62 23.77
N LEU A 89 -0.98 -4.69 23.72
CA LEU A 89 -1.66 -4.20 24.91
C LEU A 89 -2.46 -5.30 25.63
N LEU A 90 -3.18 -6.13 24.88
CA LEU A 90 -3.92 -7.27 25.44
C LEU A 90 -2.98 -8.26 26.14
N ASP A 91 -1.82 -8.57 25.56
CA ASP A 91 -0.82 -9.44 26.18
C ASP A 91 -0.34 -8.90 27.53
N ILE A 92 -0.06 -7.59 27.60
CA ILE A 92 0.35 -6.90 28.84
C ILE A 92 -0.75 -7.00 29.90
N LEU A 93 -2.01 -6.72 29.54
CA LEU A 93 -3.14 -6.77 30.46
C LEU A 93 -3.40 -8.19 30.98
N LEU A 94 -3.30 -9.20 30.11
CA LEU A 94 -3.44 -10.61 30.50
C LEU A 94 -2.32 -11.05 31.44
N ALA A 95 -1.07 -10.64 31.18
CA ALA A 95 0.06 -10.92 32.06
C ALA A 95 -0.12 -10.28 33.45
N ALA A 96 -0.53 -9.01 33.50
CA ALA A 96 -0.81 -8.30 34.74
C ALA A 96 -1.95 -8.96 35.54
N ALA A 97 -3.06 -9.33 34.87
CA ALA A 97 -4.18 -10.02 35.50
C ALA A 97 -3.79 -11.40 36.06
N ALA A 98 -2.93 -12.14 35.36
CA ALA A 98 -2.41 -13.42 35.85
C ALA A 98 -1.50 -13.26 37.07
N GLN A 99 -0.71 -12.18 37.15
CA GLN A 99 0.11 -11.87 38.32
C GLN A 99 -0.76 -11.47 39.52
N ALA A 100 -1.80 -10.65 39.30
CA ALA A 100 -2.73 -10.23 40.35
C ALA A 100 -3.54 -11.40 40.95
N LYS A 101 -3.71 -12.52 40.23
CA LYS A 101 -4.35 -13.74 40.76
C LYS A 101 -3.40 -14.64 41.56
N LYS A 102 -2.09 -14.43 41.47
CA LYS A 102 -1.06 -15.25 42.14
C LYS A 102 -0.53 -14.63 43.43
N GLY A 103 -0.77 -13.33 43.66
CA GLY A 103 -0.56 -12.64 44.93
C GLY A 103 -1.87 -12.52 45.69
#